data_AF-A0A1Y3EXS0-F1
#
_entry.id   AF-A0A1Y3EXS0-F1
#
_cell.length_a   1.000
_cell.length_b   1.000
_cell.length_c   1.000
_cell.angle_alpha   90.00
_cell.angle_beta   90.00
_cell.angle_gamma   90.00
#
_symmetry.space_group_name_H-M   'P 1'
#
loop_
_entity.id
_entity.type
_entity.pdbx_description
1 polymer ?
#
loop_
_entity_poly.entity_id
_entity_poly.type
_entity_poly.pdbx_seq_one_letter_code
_entity_poly.pdbx_strand_id
1 'polypeptide(L)'
;MQDSNNYKPKQTISDRKPSLINNSPSADKTPQPPTKPSPERTPPVIRTDYPKTESEDSFLNVHRKQEENCHGTLGNRISCGDFSQYGITADDYFYAREAFPWSALIVKKGSNSLHCLATIIQYGNQQKYSNNTDIVATSSTCIGYNSYEIKHEHFVYSGRYDKNTFHKINDNRQDIQEIIMFSDSMSNPYLTVLRLKNPIIFNLHSQPACLLPTNQVYQPERCFLNGFDLQQVRVAEFAAVLTAEKPCTKNHYPELGDSPNYFAESDDVIASILKKLYPTVYWLQGSKQSKANTQVFHLIYDDINRNFSVVCTATAVSYYGQQITTDTLITSSPCTRGRVGEDIYVFPGFSRGGSSQMYRVKDIILYQPIDDHMKQIKASLALLKLFNPITIEPPAKSLFHTIQYRRNIGGRIEMCYVYGLNRRGAFDETPVKIVTPEACESVFSGKFDRNHMICVSNPSTMLYKSIGAPLICDFGNERLQIGAKLKSTHKYITSDEKEETLEMYISVNEYPQFE
;
A
#
# COMPACT_ATOMS: atom_id res chain seq x y z
N MET A 1 71.98 1.68 -0.57
CA MET A 1 71.30 2.46 -1.63
C MET A 1 69.91 2.78 -1.09
N GLN A 2 69.56 4.00 -0.66
CA GLN A 2 69.71 5.33 -1.30
C GLN A 2 68.91 5.40 -2.61
N ASP A 3 68.06 6.40 -2.86
CA ASP A 3 67.83 7.70 -2.18
C ASP A 3 66.33 7.91 -1.81
N SER A 4 65.84 8.84 -0.97
CA SER A 4 66.16 10.28 -0.75
C SER A 4 65.75 11.15 -1.97
N ASN A 5 65.23 12.39 -1.93
CA ASN A 5 64.94 13.42 -0.90
C ASN A 5 63.99 14.48 -1.58
N ASN A 6 63.20 15.38 -0.96
CA ASN A 6 62.77 15.70 0.42
C ASN A 6 61.62 16.75 0.37
N TYR A 7 60.61 16.77 1.29
CA TYR A 7 60.07 18.04 1.87
C TYR A 7 59.18 17.85 3.12
N LYS A 8 59.11 18.87 3.99
CA LYS A 8 58.37 18.91 5.28
C LYS A 8 57.68 20.28 5.50
N PRO A 9 56.82 20.46 6.54
CA PRO A 9 55.81 21.52 6.58
C PRO A 9 56.29 22.89 7.13
N LYS A 10 55.38 23.87 7.16
CA LYS A 10 55.47 25.10 7.96
C LYS A 10 54.23 25.28 8.87
N GLN A 11 54.36 26.12 9.89
CA GLN A 11 53.52 26.08 11.09
C GLN A 11 53.18 27.51 11.58
N THR A 12 51.87 27.78 11.79
CA THR A 12 51.27 28.71 12.78
C THR A 12 51.54 30.24 12.78
N ILE A 13 50.69 30.97 13.55
CA ILE A 13 50.80 32.38 14.02
C ILE A 13 50.35 33.42 12.95
N SER A 14 49.46 34.42 13.20
CA SER A 14 48.84 34.92 14.45
C SER A 14 47.41 35.53 14.28
N ASP A 15 46.79 35.83 15.44
CA ASP A 15 45.83 36.91 15.76
C ASP A 15 44.57 37.22 14.91
N ARG A 16 43.39 36.97 15.50
CA ARG A 16 42.52 38.05 16.08
C ARG A 16 41.28 37.52 16.83
N LYS A 17 40.93 38.17 17.94
CA LYS A 17 39.71 37.98 18.76
C LYS A 17 39.52 39.24 19.66
N PRO A 18 38.35 39.45 20.29
CA PRO A 18 37.00 39.64 19.75
C PRO A 18 36.56 41.13 19.78
N SER A 19 35.42 41.45 19.18
CA SER A 19 34.65 42.67 19.51
C SER A 19 33.50 42.32 20.46
N LEU A 20 33.56 42.83 21.69
CA LEU A 20 32.49 42.73 22.69
C LEU A 20 31.39 43.78 22.41
N ILE A 21 30.12 43.40 22.58
CA ILE A 21 29.08 44.30 23.07
C ILE A 21 28.33 43.55 24.17
N ASN A 22 28.46 44.02 25.41
CA ASN A 22 27.61 43.61 26.52
C ASN A 22 26.24 44.30 26.38
N ASN A 23 25.18 43.72 26.94
CA ASN A 23 24.43 44.36 28.03
C ASN A 23 23.30 43.49 28.59
N SER A 24 23.24 43.44 29.92
CA SER A 24 22.17 42.90 30.78
C SER A 24 22.57 43.21 32.23
N PRO A 25 21.65 43.25 33.22
CA PRO A 25 20.18 43.18 33.15
C PRO A 25 19.48 44.39 33.84
N SER A 26 18.14 44.41 33.86
CA SER A 26 17.37 44.56 35.11
C SER A 26 15.89 44.21 34.88
N ALA A 27 15.20 43.77 35.92
CA ALA A 27 13.74 43.74 36.00
C ALA A 27 13.25 44.86 36.95
N ASP A 28 12.01 45.34 36.81
CA ASP A 28 10.89 45.07 37.75
C ASP A 28 9.56 45.72 37.25
N LYS A 29 8.40 45.26 37.76
CA LYS A 29 7.00 45.82 37.83
C LYS A 29 6.56 47.00 36.91
N THR A 30 5.33 47.11 36.40
CA THR A 30 4.00 46.50 36.72
C THR A 30 3.03 46.66 35.50
N PRO A 31 1.84 46.02 35.45
CA PRO A 31 1.07 45.83 34.21
C PRO A 31 0.06 46.94 33.85
N GLN A 32 -0.47 46.88 32.60
CA GLN A 32 -1.61 47.65 32.09
C GLN A 32 -2.70 46.73 31.49
N PRO A 33 -3.97 47.21 31.35
CA PRO A 33 -5.15 46.34 31.20
C PRO A 33 -5.42 45.82 29.77
N PRO A 34 -6.27 44.78 29.60
CA PRO A 34 -6.48 44.11 28.32
C PRO A 34 -7.37 44.88 27.34
N THR A 35 -6.87 45.06 26.11
CA THR A 35 -7.64 45.60 24.97
C THR A 35 -8.45 44.48 24.28
N LYS A 36 -9.60 44.85 23.68
CA LYS A 36 -10.56 43.91 23.05
C LYS A 36 -9.96 43.05 21.93
N PRO A 37 -10.52 41.84 21.68
CA PRO A 37 -10.08 40.95 20.60
C PRO A 37 -10.32 41.55 19.20
N SER A 38 -9.40 41.22 18.29
CA SER A 38 -9.51 41.44 16.84
C SER A 38 -10.35 40.32 16.21
N PRO A 39 -11.02 40.52 15.05
CA PRO A 39 -12.03 39.59 14.57
C PRO A 39 -11.46 38.23 14.11
N GLU A 40 -12.32 37.23 14.26
CA GLU A 40 -12.11 35.82 13.97
C GLU A 40 -11.70 35.59 12.50
N ARG A 41 -10.48 35.10 12.26
CA ARG A 41 -10.10 34.57 10.95
C ARG A 41 -10.75 33.20 10.78
N THR A 42 -11.72 33.12 9.88
CA THR A 42 -12.25 31.84 9.39
C THR A 42 -11.09 30.96 8.88
N PRO A 43 -11.01 29.68 9.28
CA PRO A 43 -9.98 28.78 8.80
C PRO A 43 -10.13 28.52 7.29
N PRO A 44 -9.03 28.29 6.55
CA PRO A 44 -9.10 27.96 5.14
C PRO A 44 -9.82 26.63 4.92
N VAL A 45 -10.86 26.62 4.09
CA VAL A 45 -11.63 25.41 3.77
C VAL A 45 -10.82 24.52 2.82
N ILE A 46 -10.01 23.62 3.40
CA ILE A 46 -9.27 22.59 2.67
C ILE A 46 -10.27 21.53 2.19
N ARG A 47 -10.55 21.50 0.89
CA ARG A 47 -11.34 20.41 0.28
C ARG A 47 -10.51 19.13 0.25
N THR A 48 -10.96 18.13 1.00
CA THR A 48 -10.53 16.74 0.84
C THR A 48 -11.40 16.06 -0.23
N ASP A 49 -10.86 15.93 -1.44
CA ASP A 49 -11.40 15.11 -2.54
C ASP A 49 -11.31 13.61 -2.16
N TYR A 50 -12.15 13.15 -1.23
CA TYR A 50 -12.40 11.73 -1.01
C TYR A 50 -13.17 11.15 -2.23
N PRO A 51 -12.93 9.89 -2.62
CA PRO A 51 -13.86 9.19 -3.52
C PRO A 51 -15.22 9.09 -2.82
N LYS A 52 -16.30 9.33 -3.56
CA LYS A 52 -17.65 9.19 -2.99
C LYS A 52 -17.98 7.71 -2.85
N THR A 53 -18.50 7.36 -1.68
CA THR A 53 -19.22 6.10 -1.45
C THR A 53 -20.70 6.44 -1.43
N GLU A 54 -21.44 6.00 -2.45
CA GLU A 54 -22.88 6.27 -2.59
C GLU A 54 -23.65 4.96 -2.38
N SER A 55 -24.74 5.01 -1.60
CA SER A 55 -25.67 3.89 -1.39
C SER A 55 -26.86 3.97 -2.35
N GLU A 56 -27.51 2.84 -2.64
CA GLU A 56 -28.55 2.73 -3.69
C GLU A 56 -29.67 3.78 -3.55
N ASP A 57 -30.18 4.02 -2.34
CA ASP A 57 -31.24 5.03 -2.07
C ASP A 57 -30.86 6.47 -2.44
N SER A 58 -29.57 6.81 -2.42
CA SER A 58 -29.11 8.16 -2.75
C SER A 58 -29.19 8.46 -4.26
N PHE A 59 -29.06 7.43 -5.09
CA PHE A 59 -28.91 7.53 -6.54
C PHE A 59 -30.23 7.95 -7.24
N LEU A 60 -31.35 7.39 -6.79
CA LEU A 60 -32.70 7.66 -7.32
C LEU A 60 -33.11 9.14 -7.22
N ASN A 61 -32.66 9.85 -6.18
CA ASN A 61 -33.04 11.23 -5.92
C ASN A 61 -32.24 12.27 -6.74
N VAL A 62 -31.05 11.90 -7.23
CA VAL A 62 -30.22 12.80 -8.05
C VAL A 62 -30.72 12.85 -9.50
N HIS A 63 -31.11 11.71 -10.07
CA HIS A 63 -31.48 11.62 -11.48
C HIS A 63 -32.74 12.43 -11.85
N ARG A 64 -33.72 12.55 -10.94
CA ARG A 64 -34.98 13.32 -11.15
C ARG A 64 -34.78 14.85 -11.29
N LYS A 65 -33.54 15.33 -11.41
CA LYS A 65 -33.19 16.75 -11.64
C LYS A 65 -32.38 17.00 -12.92
N GLN A 66 -32.17 15.99 -13.77
CA GLN A 66 -31.47 16.14 -15.06
C GLN A 66 -32.34 15.88 -16.30
N GLU A 67 -33.60 15.47 -16.14
CA GLU A 67 -34.44 14.97 -17.25
C GLU A 67 -35.00 16.08 -18.17
N GLU A 68 -34.98 17.35 -17.77
CA GLU A 68 -35.68 18.44 -18.48
C GLU A 68 -34.93 19.05 -19.69
N ASN A 69 -33.72 18.59 -20.04
CA ASN A 69 -32.84 19.36 -20.95
C ASN A 69 -32.08 18.54 -22.01
N CYS A 70 -32.77 17.64 -22.73
CA CYS A 70 -32.21 16.91 -23.88
C CYS A 70 -33.16 16.90 -25.09
N HIS A 71 -33.22 18.01 -25.82
CA HIS A 71 -33.99 18.12 -27.06
C HIS A 71 -33.10 18.56 -28.24
N GLY A 72 -32.91 17.68 -29.22
CA GLY A 72 -32.48 18.05 -30.58
C GLY A 72 -31.02 17.79 -30.98
N THR A 73 -30.73 16.57 -31.44
CA THR A 73 -30.14 16.34 -32.80
C THR A 73 -30.22 14.84 -33.15
N LEU A 74 -30.48 14.52 -34.41
CA LEU A 74 -30.70 13.14 -34.87
C LEU A 74 -29.42 12.53 -35.49
N GLY A 75 -28.38 12.37 -34.68
CA GLY A 75 -27.22 11.56 -35.07
C GLY A 75 -27.54 10.06 -35.13
N ASN A 76 -26.70 9.28 -35.82
CA ASN A 76 -26.79 7.81 -35.82
C ASN A 76 -26.76 7.31 -34.37
N ARG A 77 -27.86 6.68 -33.93
CA ARG A 77 -28.04 6.25 -32.55
C ARG A 77 -27.44 4.85 -32.40
N ILE A 78 -26.34 4.77 -31.66
CA ILE A 78 -25.64 3.53 -31.39
C ILE A 78 -26.26 2.84 -30.16
N SER A 79 -26.38 1.51 -30.23
CA SER A 79 -26.73 0.65 -29.11
C SER A 79 -25.45 0.08 -28.49
N CYS A 80 -25.45 -0.12 -27.17
CA CYS A 80 -24.46 -0.96 -26.52
C CYS A 80 -24.52 -2.39 -27.08
N GLY A 81 -23.38 -3.09 -27.07
CA GLY A 81 -23.28 -4.52 -27.40
C GLY A 81 -23.63 -4.95 -28.83
N ASP A 82 -24.22 -4.10 -29.66
CA ASP A 82 -24.61 -4.43 -31.02
C ASP A 82 -23.41 -4.30 -31.97
N PHE A 83 -23.03 -5.41 -32.59
CA PHE A 83 -22.00 -5.43 -33.64
C PHE A 83 -22.58 -5.13 -35.03
N SER A 84 -23.85 -5.42 -35.26
CA SER A 84 -24.49 -5.36 -36.58
C SER A 84 -24.59 -3.93 -37.12
N GLN A 85 -24.63 -2.92 -36.23
CA GLN A 85 -24.61 -1.49 -36.57
C GLN A 85 -23.36 -1.03 -37.35
N TYR A 86 -22.29 -1.84 -37.37
CA TYR A 86 -21.09 -1.62 -38.18
C TYR A 86 -20.88 -2.66 -39.30
N GLY A 87 -21.85 -3.55 -39.55
CA GLY A 87 -21.78 -4.57 -40.59
C GLY A 87 -20.84 -5.75 -40.27
N ILE A 88 -20.60 -6.01 -38.98
CA ILE A 88 -19.68 -7.04 -38.46
C ILE A 88 -20.36 -7.91 -37.39
N THR A 89 -19.67 -8.97 -36.98
CA THR A 89 -20.11 -9.91 -35.93
C THR A 89 -19.17 -9.89 -34.72
N ALA A 90 -19.57 -10.55 -33.63
CA ALA A 90 -18.68 -10.80 -32.49
C ALA A 90 -17.49 -11.70 -32.88
N ASP A 91 -17.72 -12.64 -33.79
CA ASP A 91 -16.74 -13.63 -34.22
C ASP A 91 -15.62 -13.00 -35.07
N ASP A 92 -15.89 -11.89 -35.77
CA ASP A 92 -14.86 -11.14 -36.52
C ASP A 92 -13.75 -10.61 -35.59
N TYR A 93 -14.11 -10.03 -34.43
CA TYR A 93 -13.13 -9.61 -33.41
C TYR A 93 -12.34 -10.81 -32.87
N PHE A 94 -13.07 -11.87 -32.51
CA PHE A 94 -12.50 -13.04 -31.87
C PHE A 94 -11.48 -13.76 -32.78
N TYR A 95 -11.83 -13.98 -34.05
CA TYR A 95 -10.93 -14.64 -35.01
C TYR A 95 -9.81 -13.72 -35.54
N ALA A 96 -10.05 -12.41 -35.67
CA ALA A 96 -8.97 -11.44 -35.92
C ALA A 96 -8.02 -11.27 -34.72
N ARG A 97 -8.42 -11.76 -33.54
CA ARG A 97 -7.79 -11.52 -32.22
C ARG A 97 -7.66 -10.03 -31.92
N GLU A 98 -8.66 -9.25 -32.32
CA GLU A 98 -8.77 -7.85 -31.95
C GLU A 98 -9.55 -7.72 -30.65
N ALA A 99 -9.18 -6.72 -29.85
CA ALA A 99 -9.87 -6.40 -28.62
C ALA A 99 -11.34 -6.08 -28.92
N PHE A 100 -12.28 -6.58 -28.11
CA PHE A 100 -13.66 -6.14 -28.23
C PHE A 100 -13.74 -4.62 -28.01
N PRO A 101 -14.64 -3.92 -28.72
CA PRO A 101 -14.65 -2.46 -28.77
C PRO A 101 -15.06 -1.79 -27.45
N TRP A 102 -15.45 -2.55 -26.43
CA TRP A 102 -15.61 -2.07 -25.05
C TRP A 102 -14.33 -2.15 -24.21
N SER A 103 -13.21 -2.60 -24.77
CA SER A 103 -11.91 -2.60 -24.10
C SER A 103 -11.38 -1.17 -23.93
N ALA A 104 -11.00 -0.84 -22.70
CA ALA A 104 -10.25 0.37 -22.39
C ALA A 104 -9.05 0.04 -21.48
N LEU A 105 -8.03 0.89 -21.53
CA LEU A 105 -6.80 0.73 -20.74
C LEU A 105 -6.65 1.90 -19.77
N ILE A 106 -6.32 1.62 -18.51
CA ILE A 106 -5.81 2.61 -17.56
C ILE A 106 -4.29 2.63 -17.74
N VAL A 107 -3.74 3.77 -18.15
CA VAL A 107 -2.32 3.92 -18.53
C VAL A 107 -1.68 5.06 -17.75
N LYS A 108 -0.44 4.83 -17.27
CA LYS A 108 0.31 5.86 -16.54
C LYS A 108 0.94 6.89 -17.48
N LYS A 109 0.77 8.17 -17.17
CA LYS A 109 1.33 9.31 -17.92
C LYS A 109 2.86 9.30 -17.85
N GLY A 110 3.50 9.75 -18.93
CA GLY A 110 4.96 9.77 -19.06
C GLY A 110 5.53 8.39 -19.45
N SER A 111 5.36 7.37 -18.61
CA SER A 111 5.85 6.01 -18.91
C SER A 111 5.07 5.32 -20.04
N ASN A 112 3.78 5.65 -20.21
CA ASN A 112 2.85 4.95 -21.10
C ASN A 112 2.72 3.44 -20.78
N SER A 113 3.02 3.06 -19.54
CA SER A 113 2.87 1.70 -19.04
C SER A 113 1.40 1.41 -18.72
N LEU A 114 0.93 0.23 -19.16
CA LEU A 114 -0.35 -0.31 -18.73
C LEU A 114 -0.37 -0.44 -17.20
N HIS A 115 -1.44 0.03 -16.59
CA HIS A 115 -1.70 -0.09 -15.14
C HIS A 115 -2.82 -1.09 -14.87
N CYS A 116 -3.94 -0.98 -15.58
CA CYS A 116 -5.06 -1.93 -15.50
C CYS A 116 -5.93 -1.92 -16.76
N LEU A 117 -6.81 -2.91 -16.87
CA LEU A 117 -7.92 -2.92 -17.83
C LEU A 117 -9.15 -2.16 -17.26
N ALA A 118 -9.97 -1.66 -18.17
CA ALA A 118 -11.28 -1.08 -17.90
C ALA A 118 -12.26 -1.45 -19.03
N THR A 119 -13.55 -1.35 -18.74
CA THR A 119 -14.63 -1.64 -19.68
C THR A 119 -15.43 -0.37 -19.97
N ILE A 120 -15.60 -0.02 -21.24
CA ILE A 120 -16.47 1.08 -21.68
C ILE A 120 -17.92 0.68 -21.39
N ILE A 121 -18.66 1.50 -20.64
CA ILE A 121 -20.02 1.20 -20.19
C ILE A 121 -20.95 2.41 -20.34
N GLN A 122 -22.24 2.23 -20.06
CA GLN A 122 -23.23 3.30 -20.02
C GLN A 122 -24.25 3.13 -18.89
N TYR A 123 -24.80 4.25 -18.45
CA TYR A 123 -25.98 4.30 -17.58
C TYR A 123 -27.16 3.59 -18.25
N GLY A 124 -27.97 2.86 -17.46
CA GLY A 124 -29.02 1.97 -17.97
C GLY A 124 -30.07 2.63 -18.86
N ASN A 125 -30.33 3.93 -18.65
CA ASN A 125 -31.24 4.74 -19.47
C ASN A 125 -30.65 5.18 -20.83
N GLN A 126 -29.33 5.15 -21.00
CA GLN A 126 -28.64 5.59 -22.23
C GLN A 126 -28.24 4.44 -23.16
N GLN A 127 -28.16 3.21 -22.64
CA GLN A 127 -27.66 2.00 -23.33
C GLN A 127 -28.19 1.75 -24.75
N LYS A 128 -29.42 2.17 -25.08
CA LYS A 128 -30.06 1.87 -26.37
C LYS A 128 -29.90 2.95 -27.43
N TYR A 129 -29.58 4.20 -27.05
CA TYR A 129 -29.61 5.35 -27.96
C TYR A 129 -28.64 6.46 -27.52
N SER A 130 -27.33 6.28 -27.72
CA SER A 130 -26.34 7.35 -27.51
C SER A 130 -25.15 7.19 -28.46
N ASN A 131 -24.40 8.26 -28.69
CA ASN A 131 -23.19 8.27 -29.52
C ASN A 131 -21.88 8.43 -28.70
N ASN A 132 -21.97 8.48 -27.37
CA ASN A 132 -20.80 8.66 -26.50
C ASN A 132 -21.04 8.16 -25.05
N THR A 133 -19.96 8.09 -24.26
CA THR A 133 -20.02 7.89 -22.80
C THR A 133 -18.91 8.66 -22.08
N ASP A 134 -19.19 9.19 -20.90
CA ASP A 134 -18.20 9.76 -19.97
C ASP A 134 -17.70 8.74 -18.93
N ILE A 135 -18.10 7.47 -18.99
CA ILE A 135 -17.77 6.47 -17.95
C ILE A 135 -17.14 5.16 -18.47
N VAL A 136 -16.19 4.64 -17.68
CA VAL A 136 -15.67 3.28 -17.79
C VAL A 136 -15.67 2.57 -16.43
N ALA A 137 -15.87 1.26 -16.41
CA ALA A 137 -15.82 0.41 -15.22
C ALA A 137 -14.45 -0.27 -15.07
N THR A 138 -14.03 -0.51 -13.83
CA THR A 138 -12.84 -1.30 -13.47
C THR A 138 -13.00 -1.86 -12.04
N SER A 139 -11.99 -2.56 -11.54
CA SER A 139 -11.95 -3.09 -10.17
C SER A 139 -11.40 -2.06 -9.18
N SER A 140 -11.84 -2.08 -7.92
CA SER A 140 -11.25 -1.23 -6.87
C SER A 140 -9.75 -1.53 -6.63
N THR A 141 -9.29 -2.76 -6.90
CA THR A 141 -7.85 -3.11 -6.84
C THR A 141 -7.02 -2.39 -7.89
N CYS A 142 -7.62 -1.99 -9.03
CA CYS A 142 -6.96 -1.16 -10.03
C CYS A 142 -6.77 0.29 -9.57
N ILE A 143 -7.54 0.76 -8.58
CA ILE A 143 -7.33 2.09 -7.97
C ILE A 143 -6.32 2.00 -6.82
N GLY A 144 -6.44 0.94 -6.00
CA GLY A 144 -5.68 0.80 -4.77
C GLY A 144 -5.89 1.98 -3.82
N TYR A 145 -4.89 2.23 -2.98
CA TYR A 145 -4.97 3.23 -1.91
C TYR A 145 -4.68 4.69 -2.36
N ASN A 146 -4.39 4.93 -3.65
CA ASN A 146 -3.96 6.25 -4.14
C ASN A 146 -4.81 6.76 -5.31
N SER A 147 -6.11 6.93 -5.06
CA SER A 147 -7.06 7.51 -6.03
C SER A 147 -6.63 8.88 -6.59
N TYR A 148 -5.83 9.64 -5.84
CA TYR A 148 -5.23 10.89 -6.32
C TYR A 148 -4.23 10.66 -7.46
N GLU A 149 -3.29 9.71 -7.31
CA GLU A 149 -2.35 9.32 -8.38
C GLU A 149 -3.07 8.73 -9.59
N ILE A 150 -4.14 7.97 -9.40
CA ILE A 150 -4.95 7.47 -10.51
C ILE A 150 -5.62 8.65 -11.25
N LYS A 151 -6.31 9.54 -10.53
CA LYS A 151 -6.98 10.73 -11.10
C LYS A 151 -6.01 11.65 -11.85
N HIS A 152 -4.80 11.89 -11.32
CA HIS A 152 -3.88 12.90 -11.87
C HIS A 152 -2.79 12.31 -12.78
N GLU A 153 -2.17 11.19 -12.41
CA GLU A 153 -1.06 10.57 -13.15
C GLU A 153 -1.51 9.52 -14.18
N HIS A 154 -2.80 9.14 -14.24
CA HIS A 154 -3.30 8.15 -15.20
C HIS A 154 -4.37 8.72 -16.14
N PHE A 155 -4.49 8.07 -17.30
CA PHE A 155 -5.53 8.34 -18.29
C PHE A 155 -6.18 7.03 -18.73
N VAL A 156 -7.39 7.14 -19.24
CA VAL A 156 -8.06 6.05 -19.95
C VAL A 156 -7.75 6.17 -21.44
N TYR A 157 -7.47 5.03 -22.08
CA TYR A 157 -7.31 4.92 -23.52
C TYR A 157 -8.36 3.98 -24.09
N SER A 158 -9.13 4.45 -25.08
CA SER A 158 -10.19 3.70 -25.76
C SER A 158 -9.72 3.23 -27.14
N GLY A 159 -10.05 1.99 -27.52
CA GLY A 159 -9.84 1.47 -28.87
C GLY A 159 -8.56 0.68 -29.10
N ARG A 160 -8.24 0.43 -30.38
CA ARG A 160 -7.18 -0.49 -30.80
C ARG A 160 -5.84 -0.09 -30.17
N TYR A 161 -5.33 -0.94 -29.29
CA TYR A 161 -3.99 -0.79 -28.72
C TYR A 161 -2.95 -1.48 -29.63
N ASP A 162 -2.05 -0.69 -30.18
CA ASP A 162 -0.78 -1.14 -30.73
C ASP A 162 0.34 -0.28 -30.14
N LYS A 163 1.33 -0.91 -29.50
CA LYS A 163 2.49 -0.27 -28.87
C LYS A 163 3.24 0.71 -29.79
N ASN A 164 3.24 0.46 -31.11
CA ASN A 164 4.01 1.24 -32.09
C ASN A 164 3.28 2.52 -32.56
N THR A 165 1.95 2.57 -32.42
CA THR A 165 1.10 3.71 -32.79
C THR A 165 0.48 4.43 -31.59
N PHE A 166 0.43 3.79 -30.42
CA PHE A 166 -0.11 4.34 -29.16
C PHE A 166 0.36 5.77 -28.85
N HIS A 167 1.66 6.04 -29.01
CA HIS A 167 2.26 7.35 -28.75
C HIS A 167 1.86 8.46 -29.75
N LYS A 168 1.08 8.15 -30.80
CA LYS A 168 0.77 9.06 -31.92
C LYS A 168 -0.69 9.53 -31.95
N ILE A 169 -1.59 8.85 -31.22
CA ILE A 169 -3.05 9.08 -31.32
C ILE A 169 -3.56 9.66 -29.99
N ASN A 170 -3.56 11.00 -29.88
CA ASN A 170 -4.06 11.69 -28.69
C ASN A 170 -5.58 11.61 -28.54
N ASP A 171 -6.33 11.47 -29.64
CA ASP A 171 -7.79 11.57 -29.65
C ASP A 171 -8.49 10.45 -28.87
N ASN A 172 -7.80 9.30 -28.74
CA ASN A 172 -8.24 8.13 -27.99
C ASN A 172 -7.92 8.19 -26.48
N ARG A 173 -7.32 9.29 -25.99
CA ARG A 173 -6.96 9.47 -24.57
C ARG A 173 -7.95 10.39 -23.86
N GLN A 174 -8.47 9.93 -22.71
CA GLN A 174 -9.31 10.72 -21.82
C GLN A 174 -8.70 10.77 -20.41
N ASP A 175 -8.47 11.98 -19.89
CA ASP A 175 -8.04 12.16 -18.48
C ASP A 175 -9.19 11.87 -17.51
N ILE A 176 -8.88 11.28 -16.36
CA ILE A 176 -9.85 10.91 -15.32
C ILE A 176 -10.28 12.16 -14.52
N GLN A 177 -11.59 12.33 -14.31
CA GLN A 177 -12.19 13.44 -13.56
C GLN A 177 -12.63 13.02 -12.15
N GLU A 178 -13.31 11.88 -12.03
CA GLU A 178 -13.92 11.39 -10.78
C GLU A 178 -13.74 9.87 -10.68
N ILE A 179 -13.66 9.35 -9.46
CA ILE A 179 -13.55 7.92 -9.16
C ILE A 179 -14.65 7.59 -8.14
N ILE A 180 -15.57 6.71 -8.53
CA ILE A 180 -16.77 6.36 -7.77
C ILE A 180 -16.71 4.86 -7.47
N MET A 181 -16.68 4.48 -6.19
CA MET A 181 -16.56 3.08 -5.78
C MET A 181 -17.90 2.59 -5.22
N PHE A 182 -18.42 1.51 -5.81
CA PHE A 182 -19.67 0.87 -5.40
C PHE A 182 -19.34 -0.28 -4.46
N SER A 183 -19.32 0.01 -3.16
CA SER A 183 -19.12 -0.98 -2.11
C SER A 183 -20.44 -1.64 -1.72
N ASP A 184 -20.52 -2.96 -1.89
CA ASP A 184 -21.62 -3.80 -1.42
C ASP A 184 -21.09 -4.93 -0.51
N SER A 185 -21.99 -5.71 0.10
CA SER A 185 -21.63 -6.77 1.08
C SER A 185 -21.23 -8.11 0.47
N MET A 186 -21.30 -8.27 -0.86
CA MET A 186 -21.02 -9.50 -1.59
C MET A 186 -19.77 -9.40 -2.49
N SER A 187 -19.44 -8.20 -2.97
CA SER A 187 -18.33 -7.94 -3.88
C SER A 187 -17.03 -7.66 -3.14
N ASN A 188 -15.99 -8.49 -3.36
CA ASN A 188 -14.61 -8.12 -3.06
C ASN A 188 -13.70 -8.74 -4.14
N PRO A 189 -13.06 -7.94 -5.02
CA PRO A 189 -13.01 -6.47 -5.01
C PRO A 189 -14.33 -5.80 -5.41
N TYR A 190 -14.44 -4.49 -5.14
CA TYR A 190 -15.62 -3.68 -5.45
C TYR A 190 -15.64 -3.22 -6.91
N LEU A 191 -16.84 -3.01 -7.47
CA LEU A 191 -17.00 -2.30 -8.74
C LEU A 191 -16.58 -0.84 -8.59
N THR A 192 -15.80 -0.33 -9.53
CA THR A 192 -15.39 1.08 -9.55
C THR A 192 -15.65 1.69 -10.92
N VAL A 193 -16.26 2.88 -10.95
CA VAL A 193 -16.50 3.64 -12.18
C VAL A 193 -15.60 4.87 -12.19
N LEU A 194 -14.90 5.06 -13.30
CA LEU A 194 -14.13 6.25 -13.61
C LEU A 194 -14.98 7.16 -14.49
N ARG A 195 -15.24 8.39 -14.04
CA ARG A 195 -15.76 9.47 -14.90
C ARG A 195 -14.60 10.14 -15.60
N LEU A 196 -14.74 10.33 -16.90
CA LEU A 196 -13.76 10.92 -17.82
C LEU A 196 -14.06 12.41 -18.01
N LYS A 197 -13.00 13.21 -18.17
CA LYS A 197 -13.11 14.65 -18.41
C LYS A 197 -13.65 14.98 -19.81
N ASN A 198 -13.36 14.12 -20.78
CA ASN A 198 -13.87 14.17 -22.14
C ASN A 198 -14.56 12.82 -22.42
N PRO A 199 -15.73 12.78 -23.10
CA PRO A 199 -16.40 11.54 -23.41
C PRO A 199 -15.69 10.75 -24.52
N ILE A 200 -15.79 9.42 -24.47
CA ILE A 200 -15.40 8.52 -25.56
C ILE A 200 -16.51 8.59 -26.63
N ILE A 201 -16.14 8.99 -27.85
CA ILE A 201 -17.07 9.04 -29.00
C ILE A 201 -17.14 7.67 -29.67
N PHE A 202 -18.36 7.18 -29.91
CA PHE A 202 -18.55 5.82 -30.36
C PHE A 202 -18.19 5.59 -31.82
N ASN A 203 -17.44 4.52 -32.05
CA ASN A 203 -16.94 4.09 -33.35
C ASN A 203 -16.66 2.58 -33.34
N LEU A 204 -16.29 2.03 -34.50
CA LEU A 204 -15.94 0.62 -34.71
C LEU A 204 -15.03 0.03 -33.61
N HIS A 205 -14.08 0.79 -33.08
CA HIS A 205 -13.13 0.30 -32.08
C HIS A 205 -13.44 0.78 -30.65
N SER A 206 -14.46 1.61 -30.43
CA SER A 206 -14.80 2.11 -29.09
C SER A 206 -16.32 2.25 -28.95
N GLN A 207 -16.96 1.29 -28.29
CA GLN A 207 -18.40 1.30 -27.99
C GLN A 207 -18.66 0.60 -26.64
N PRO A 208 -19.81 0.81 -25.98
CA PRO A 208 -20.01 0.33 -24.63
C PRO A 208 -20.51 -1.12 -24.60
N ALA A 209 -20.10 -1.85 -23.56
CA ALA A 209 -20.78 -3.06 -23.13
C ALA A 209 -22.13 -2.71 -22.47
N CYS A 210 -23.16 -3.51 -22.70
CA CYS A 210 -24.43 -3.37 -21.99
C CYS A 210 -24.30 -3.86 -20.54
N LEU A 211 -24.87 -3.13 -19.59
CA LEU A 211 -25.05 -3.62 -18.22
C LEU A 211 -26.41 -4.31 -18.14
N LEU A 212 -26.47 -5.52 -17.60
CA LEU A 212 -27.72 -6.26 -17.43
C LEU A 212 -28.72 -5.43 -16.59
N PRO A 213 -29.98 -5.28 -17.02
CA PRO A 213 -30.99 -4.49 -16.29
C PRO A 213 -31.54 -5.20 -15.04
N THR A 214 -31.09 -6.43 -14.76
CA THR A 214 -31.58 -7.29 -13.68
C THR A 214 -30.42 -8.07 -13.06
N ASN A 215 -30.47 -8.30 -11.75
CA ASN A 215 -29.46 -9.11 -11.04
C ASN A 215 -29.46 -10.59 -11.47
N GLN A 216 -30.54 -11.06 -12.10
CA GLN A 216 -30.63 -12.37 -12.74
C GLN A 216 -29.64 -12.48 -13.91
N VAL A 217 -28.77 -13.48 -13.82
CA VAL A 217 -27.91 -13.91 -14.93
C VAL A 217 -28.59 -15.04 -15.66
N TYR A 218 -29.10 -14.75 -16.85
CA TYR A 218 -29.36 -15.78 -17.85
C TYR A 218 -28.02 -16.39 -18.26
N GLN A 219 -27.91 -17.72 -18.38
CA GLN A 219 -26.70 -18.35 -18.91
C GLN A 219 -26.53 -17.93 -20.38
N PRO A 220 -25.45 -17.22 -20.76
CA PRO A 220 -25.23 -16.82 -22.15
C PRO A 220 -24.62 -17.99 -22.94
N GLU A 221 -24.93 -18.07 -24.23
CA GLU A 221 -24.39 -19.12 -25.12
C GLU A 221 -22.86 -19.08 -25.24
N ARG A 222 -22.26 -17.90 -25.10
CA ARG A 222 -20.82 -17.65 -25.07
C ARG A 222 -20.52 -16.54 -24.06
N CYS A 223 -19.44 -16.70 -23.30
CA CYS A 223 -18.85 -15.63 -22.52
C CYS A 223 -17.39 -15.40 -22.97
N PHE A 224 -16.90 -14.20 -22.71
CA PHE A 224 -15.54 -13.80 -23.05
C PHE A 224 -14.94 -12.97 -21.90
N LEU A 225 -13.62 -12.99 -21.79
CA LEU A 225 -12.83 -12.19 -20.87
C LEU A 225 -11.79 -11.40 -21.66
N ASN A 226 -11.86 -10.07 -21.56
CA ASN A 226 -10.85 -9.16 -22.08
C ASN A 226 -9.58 -9.28 -21.21
N GLY A 227 -8.46 -9.67 -21.80
CA GLY A 227 -7.15 -9.80 -21.12
C GLY A 227 -6.05 -9.03 -21.84
N PHE A 228 -4.88 -8.88 -21.23
CA PHE A 228 -3.69 -8.32 -21.89
C PHE A 228 -2.63 -9.41 -22.07
N ASP A 229 -2.35 -9.74 -23.33
CA ASP A 229 -1.27 -10.66 -23.71
C ASP A 229 0.08 -9.94 -23.54
N LEU A 230 0.83 -10.34 -22.51
CA LEU A 230 2.14 -9.80 -22.20
C LEU A 230 3.24 -10.20 -23.21
N GLN A 231 3.06 -11.29 -23.97
CA GLN A 231 4.02 -11.74 -24.99
C GLN A 231 3.84 -10.96 -26.30
N GLN A 232 2.58 -10.76 -26.70
CA GLN A 232 2.20 -10.04 -27.93
C GLN A 232 2.01 -8.52 -27.70
N VAL A 233 1.99 -8.10 -26.43
CA VAL A 233 1.81 -6.72 -25.95
C VAL A 233 0.55 -6.06 -26.54
N ARG A 234 -0.58 -6.78 -26.44
CA ARG A 234 -1.90 -6.32 -26.89
C ARG A 234 -3.02 -6.77 -25.95
N VAL A 235 -4.17 -6.10 -26.03
CA VAL A 235 -5.43 -6.67 -25.53
C VAL A 235 -5.84 -7.84 -26.42
N ALA A 236 -6.35 -8.90 -25.82
CA ALA A 236 -6.83 -10.11 -26.48
C ALA A 236 -8.04 -10.68 -25.74
N GLU A 237 -8.91 -11.37 -26.48
CA GLU A 237 -10.16 -11.94 -25.96
C GLU A 237 -10.03 -13.43 -25.71
N PHE A 238 -10.47 -13.88 -24.54
CA PHE A 238 -10.41 -15.28 -24.12
C PHE A 238 -11.83 -15.82 -23.90
N ALA A 239 -12.18 -16.93 -24.55
CA ALA A 239 -13.48 -17.58 -24.33
C ALA A 239 -13.58 -18.11 -22.89
N ALA A 240 -14.74 -17.91 -22.26
CA ALA A 240 -15.00 -18.28 -20.87
C ALA A 240 -16.38 -18.92 -20.70
N VAL A 241 -16.50 -19.79 -19.72
CA VAL A 241 -17.77 -20.41 -19.32
C VAL A 241 -18.30 -19.65 -18.10
N LEU A 242 -19.52 -19.11 -18.18
CA LEU A 242 -20.11 -18.39 -17.06
C LEU A 242 -20.78 -19.35 -16.09
N THR A 243 -20.42 -19.24 -14.82
CA THR A 243 -21.02 -20.00 -13.74
C THR A 243 -22.30 -19.31 -13.26
N ALA A 244 -23.40 -20.05 -13.11
CA ALA A 244 -24.69 -19.48 -12.71
C ALA A 244 -24.78 -19.18 -11.20
N GLU A 245 -23.82 -19.68 -10.41
CA GLU A 245 -23.80 -19.55 -8.95
C GLU A 245 -23.22 -18.19 -8.52
N LYS A 246 -24.11 -17.31 -8.06
CA LYS A 246 -23.76 -16.01 -7.45
C LYS A 246 -24.06 -16.03 -5.93
N PRO A 247 -23.17 -15.47 -5.09
CA PRO A 247 -21.81 -15.02 -5.42
C PRO A 247 -20.90 -16.21 -5.78
N CYS A 248 -19.89 -15.98 -6.63
CA CYS A 248 -18.86 -16.99 -6.86
C CYS A 248 -17.97 -17.08 -5.61
N THR A 249 -18.06 -18.19 -4.87
CA THR A 249 -17.26 -18.40 -3.66
C THR A 249 -16.25 -19.52 -3.87
N LYS A 250 -15.19 -19.54 -3.06
CA LYS A 250 -14.19 -20.62 -3.06
C LYS A 250 -14.81 -22.01 -2.84
N ASN A 251 -15.96 -22.07 -2.17
CA ASN A 251 -16.65 -23.33 -1.86
C ASN A 251 -17.34 -23.95 -3.09
N HIS A 252 -17.57 -23.19 -4.16
CA HIS A 252 -18.27 -23.66 -5.36
C HIS A 252 -17.34 -24.37 -6.36
N TYR A 253 -16.02 -24.20 -6.21
CA TYR A 253 -14.98 -24.79 -7.06
C TYR A 253 -13.89 -25.48 -6.22
N PRO A 254 -14.22 -26.53 -5.46
CA PRO A 254 -13.26 -27.26 -4.63
C PRO A 254 -12.12 -27.91 -5.45
N GLU A 255 -12.30 -28.08 -6.76
CA GLU A 255 -11.27 -28.53 -7.71
C GLU A 255 -10.29 -27.42 -8.18
N LEU A 256 -10.61 -26.14 -7.97
CA LEU A 256 -9.59 -25.07 -7.92
C LEU A 256 -8.78 -25.12 -6.60
N GLY A 257 -9.28 -25.89 -5.63
CA GLY A 257 -8.60 -26.28 -4.40
C GLY A 257 -8.50 -25.20 -3.34
N ASP A 258 -7.89 -25.60 -2.23
CA ASP A 258 -6.79 -24.81 -1.72
C ASP A 258 -5.68 -24.78 -2.76
N SER A 259 -5.78 -23.87 -3.75
CA SER A 259 -4.57 -23.31 -4.34
C SER A 259 -3.67 -22.87 -3.18
N PRO A 260 -2.44 -23.40 -3.06
CA PRO A 260 -1.69 -23.27 -1.82
C PRO A 260 -1.33 -21.80 -1.58
N ASN A 261 -2.06 -21.17 -0.64
CA ASN A 261 -2.02 -19.75 -0.24
C ASN A 261 -0.67 -19.30 0.39
N TYR A 262 0.37 -20.09 0.19
CA TYR A 262 1.77 -19.78 0.43
C TYR A 262 2.37 -19.10 -0.81
N PHE A 263 3.70 -19.10 -0.94
CA PHE A 263 4.31 -18.95 -2.25
C PHE A 263 4.03 -20.23 -3.05
N ALA A 264 3.22 -20.15 -4.12
CA ALA A 264 2.78 -21.30 -4.91
C ALA A 264 3.83 -21.79 -5.92
N GLU A 265 5.08 -21.89 -5.47
CA GLU A 265 6.24 -22.42 -6.20
C GLU A 265 6.74 -23.69 -5.51
N SER A 266 7.62 -24.45 -6.14
CA SER A 266 8.22 -25.64 -5.50
C SER A 266 9.13 -25.26 -4.31
N ASP A 267 9.28 -26.19 -3.36
CA ASP A 267 10.22 -26.06 -2.24
C ASP A 267 11.63 -25.63 -2.69
N ASP A 268 12.10 -26.14 -3.82
CA ASP A 268 13.41 -25.80 -4.40
C ASP A 268 13.49 -24.35 -4.88
N VAL A 269 12.41 -23.82 -5.46
CA VAL A 269 12.33 -22.40 -5.87
C VAL A 269 12.28 -21.50 -4.64
N ILE A 270 11.45 -21.81 -3.64
CA ILE A 270 11.39 -21.05 -2.37
C ILE A 270 12.76 -21.12 -1.66
N ALA A 271 13.41 -22.27 -1.64
CA ALA A 271 14.76 -22.45 -1.11
C ALA A 271 15.83 -21.67 -1.89
N SER A 272 15.69 -21.56 -3.21
CA SER A 272 16.56 -20.73 -4.06
C SER A 272 16.40 -19.24 -3.76
N ILE A 273 15.15 -18.77 -3.65
CA ILE A 273 14.80 -17.40 -3.24
C ILE A 273 15.39 -17.09 -1.87
N LEU A 274 15.14 -17.94 -0.87
CA LEU A 274 15.64 -17.73 0.49
C LEU A 274 17.16 -17.81 0.59
N LYS A 275 17.84 -18.63 -0.21
CA LYS A 275 19.32 -18.61 -0.34
C LYS A 275 19.83 -17.29 -0.93
N LYS A 276 19.15 -16.72 -1.94
CA LYS A 276 19.48 -15.41 -2.54
C LYS A 276 19.30 -14.26 -1.54
N LEU A 277 18.28 -14.34 -0.66
CA LEU A 277 17.99 -13.35 0.37
C LEU A 277 18.86 -13.51 1.64
N TYR A 278 19.20 -14.73 2.03
CA TYR A 278 19.94 -15.09 3.24
C TYR A 278 21.16 -15.99 2.90
N PRO A 279 22.19 -15.47 2.19
CA PRO A 279 23.29 -16.27 1.63
C PRO A 279 24.28 -16.86 2.66
N THR A 280 23.95 -16.79 3.96
CA THR A 280 24.72 -17.37 5.07
C THR A 280 24.09 -18.64 5.65
N VAL A 281 23.02 -19.16 5.02
CA VAL A 281 22.29 -20.36 5.43
C VAL A 281 22.66 -21.54 4.53
N TYR A 282 23.32 -22.53 5.12
CA TYR A 282 23.91 -23.67 4.39
C TYR A 282 23.00 -24.90 4.27
N TRP A 283 21.91 -24.96 5.04
CA TRP A 283 20.93 -26.04 4.98
C TRP A 283 19.51 -25.47 4.98
N LEU A 284 18.64 -26.09 4.17
CA LEU A 284 17.19 -25.88 4.15
C LEU A 284 16.54 -27.26 4.02
N GLN A 285 15.39 -27.46 4.64
CA GLN A 285 14.57 -28.66 4.47
C GLN A 285 13.27 -28.30 3.74
N GLY A 286 12.73 -29.22 2.95
CA GLY A 286 11.43 -29.06 2.29
C GLY A 286 10.29 -28.83 3.28
N SER A 287 9.17 -28.28 2.80
CA SER A 287 8.10 -27.72 3.61
C SER A 287 7.29 -28.78 4.38
N LYS A 288 7.82 -29.20 5.52
CA LYS A 288 6.96 -29.64 6.62
C LYS A 288 6.26 -28.43 7.19
N GLN A 289 4.94 -28.38 7.01
CA GLN A 289 4.05 -27.30 7.45
C GLN A 289 4.26 -26.99 8.95
N SER A 290 5.13 -26.01 9.22
CA SER A 290 5.65 -25.73 10.56
C SER A 290 5.09 -24.42 11.08
N LYS A 291 4.53 -24.46 12.29
CA LYS A 291 4.12 -23.27 13.04
C LYS A 291 5.31 -22.30 13.16
N ALA A 292 5.05 -21.00 13.00
CA ALA A 292 6.11 -19.99 13.03
C ALA A 292 6.72 -19.89 14.44
N ASN A 293 8.04 -19.87 14.54
CA ASN A 293 8.76 -19.88 15.83
C ASN A 293 9.03 -18.48 16.42
N THR A 294 8.33 -17.45 15.93
CA THR A 294 8.48 -16.06 16.35
C THR A 294 7.28 -15.21 15.93
N GLN A 295 7.02 -14.11 16.64
CA GLN A 295 6.05 -13.08 16.26
C GLN A 295 6.58 -12.04 15.26
N VAL A 296 7.88 -12.01 14.93
CA VAL A 296 8.44 -11.04 13.95
C VAL A 296 8.76 -11.68 12.61
N PHE A 297 8.39 -10.99 11.53
CA PHE A 297 8.44 -11.46 10.16
C PHE A 297 9.17 -10.45 9.29
N HIS A 298 9.87 -10.92 8.25
CA HIS A 298 10.40 -10.04 7.20
C HIS A 298 9.42 -9.93 6.04
N LEU A 299 9.13 -8.70 5.61
CA LEU A 299 8.44 -8.44 4.34
C LEU A 299 9.41 -8.67 3.20
N ILE A 300 9.05 -9.60 2.32
CA ILE A 300 9.71 -9.89 1.05
C ILE A 300 8.77 -9.39 -0.05
N TYR A 301 9.27 -8.50 -0.90
CA TYR A 301 8.57 -8.03 -2.09
C TYR A 301 9.05 -8.80 -3.31
N ASP A 302 8.12 -9.14 -4.18
CA ASP A 302 8.33 -9.73 -5.51
C ASP A 302 8.01 -8.68 -6.58
N ASP A 303 9.01 -8.27 -7.36
CA ASP A 303 8.83 -7.29 -8.43
C ASP A 303 8.32 -7.94 -9.73
N ILE A 304 7.91 -7.11 -10.69
CA ILE A 304 7.44 -7.55 -12.02
C ILE A 304 8.47 -8.38 -12.82
N ASN A 305 9.72 -8.47 -12.37
CA ASN A 305 10.83 -9.21 -12.97
C ASN A 305 11.23 -10.45 -12.13
N ARG A 306 10.46 -10.81 -11.09
CA ARG A 306 10.76 -11.85 -10.08
C ARG A 306 12.03 -11.61 -9.25
N ASN A 307 12.35 -10.35 -8.96
CA ASN A 307 13.44 -9.96 -8.07
C ASN A 307 12.98 -9.80 -6.62
N PHE A 308 13.01 -10.91 -5.89
CA PHE A 308 12.79 -10.93 -4.44
C PHE A 308 13.74 -10.02 -3.68
N SER A 309 13.19 -9.18 -2.79
CA SER A 309 13.97 -8.38 -1.86
C SER A 309 13.31 -8.27 -0.47
N VAL A 310 14.11 -8.42 0.59
CA VAL A 310 13.67 -8.08 1.95
C VAL A 310 13.66 -6.55 2.09
N VAL A 311 12.54 -5.95 2.52
CA VAL A 311 12.44 -4.48 2.65
C VAL A 311 12.26 -4.00 4.09
N CYS A 312 11.53 -4.75 4.91
CA CYS A 312 11.07 -4.34 6.24
C CYS A 312 10.83 -5.54 7.18
N THR A 313 10.51 -5.24 8.44
CA THR A 313 9.94 -6.15 9.44
C THR A 313 8.44 -5.86 9.66
N ALA A 314 7.66 -6.89 9.95
CA ALA A 314 6.29 -6.84 10.47
C ALA A 314 6.18 -7.71 11.73
N THR A 315 5.10 -7.54 12.48
CA THR A 315 4.88 -8.19 13.77
C THR A 315 3.49 -8.80 13.82
N ALA A 316 3.35 -10.05 14.24
CA ALA A 316 2.07 -10.73 14.33
C ALA A 316 1.16 -10.15 15.41
N VAL A 317 -0.05 -9.79 15.02
CA VAL A 317 -1.06 -9.23 15.91
C VAL A 317 -1.54 -10.31 16.88
N SER A 318 -1.35 -10.08 18.17
CA SER A 318 -1.53 -11.07 19.23
C SER A 318 -2.28 -10.53 20.46
N TYR A 319 -3.14 -11.38 21.01
CA TYR A 319 -3.74 -11.26 22.33
C TYR A 319 -3.10 -12.29 23.28
N TYR A 320 -3.56 -12.36 24.53
CA TYR A 320 -3.08 -13.32 25.53
C TYR A 320 -3.27 -14.78 25.08
N GLY A 321 -2.20 -15.58 25.07
CA GLY A 321 -2.26 -17.01 24.76
C GLY A 321 -0.89 -17.70 24.76
N GLN A 322 -0.87 -19.02 24.92
CA GLN A 322 0.35 -19.86 24.79
C GLN A 322 0.69 -20.20 23.33
N GLN A 323 -0.32 -20.12 22.45
CA GLN A 323 -0.23 -20.32 21.01
C GLN A 323 -1.01 -19.16 20.38
N ILE A 324 -0.39 -18.44 19.44
CA ILE A 324 -1.04 -17.31 18.75
C ILE A 324 -1.46 -17.80 17.36
N THR A 325 -2.71 -17.58 16.97
CA THR A 325 -3.17 -17.83 15.60
C THR A 325 -3.78 -16.55 15.05
N THR A 326 -3.21 -16.00 13.96
CA THR A 326 -3.61 -14.68 13.44
C THR A 326 -3.43 -14.60 11.91
N ASP A 327 -4.38 -13.93 11.25
CA ASP A 327 -4.30 -13.54 9.84
C ASP A 327 -3.69 -12.13 9.66
N THR A 328 -3.35 -11.46 10.76
CA THR A 328 -3.02 -10.02 10.76
C THR A 328 -1.62 -9.79 11.31
N LEU A 329 -0.82 -9.04 10.57
CA LEU A 329 0.46 -8.48 11.04
C LEU A 329 0.41 -6.96 11.03
N ILE A 330 1.20 -6.30 11.88
CA ILE A 330 1.38 -4.85 11.96
C ILE A 330 2.81 -4.44 11.55
N THR A 331 2.94 -3.32 10.84
CA THR A 331 4.22 -2.71 10.44
C THR A 331 4.08 -1.19 10.32
N SER A 332 5.16 -0.47 10.03
CA SER A 332 5.10 0.96 9.73
C SER A 332 4.75 1.19 8.26
N SER A 333 3.89 2.16 7.97
CA SER A 333 3.45 2.45 6.59
C SER A 333 4.56 2.85 5.59
N PRO A 334 5.75 3.38 5.98
CA PRO A 334 6.90 3.48 5.07
C PRO A 334 7.33 2.15 4.42
N CYS A 335 6.92 1.01 4.97
CA CYS A 335 7.16 -0.31 4.38
C CYS A 335 6.25 -0.59 3.18
N THR A 336 5.00 -0.14 3.21
CA THR A 336 3.93 -0.51 2.28
C THR A 336 3.53 0.57 1.27
N ARG A 337 3.88 1.83 1.51
CA ARG A 337 3.58 2.96 0.59
C ARG A 337 4.33 2.83 -0.75
N GLY A 338 3.58 2.91 -1.86
CA GLY A 338 4.12 3.24 -3.19
C GLY A 338 4.63 2.08 -4.05
N ARG A 339 4.10 0.86 -3.87
CA ARG A 339 4.44 -0.32 -4.70
C ARG A 339 3.16 -1.04 -5.16
N VAL A 340 2.57 -0.56 -6.25
CA VAL A 340 1.38 -1.16 -6.87
C VAL A 340 1.84 -2.16 -7.93
N GLY A 341 1.27 -3.37 -7.94
CA GLY A 341 1.65 -4.44 -8.87
C GLY A 341 2.83 -5.30 -8.42
N GLU A 342 3.34 -5.11 -7.20
CA GLU A 342 4.31 -6.02 -6.55
C GLU A 342 3.58 -6.96 -5.58
N ASP A 343 3.94 -8.25 -5.61
CA ASP A 343 3.40 -9.25 -4.70
C ASP A 343 4.16 -9.22 -3.36
N ILE A 344 3.45 -9.37 -2.23
CA ILE A 344 4.05 -9.25 -0.89
C ILE A 344 3.94 -10.57 -0.15
N TYR A 345 5.07 -11.00 0.38
CA TYR A 345 5.18 -12.18 1.21
C TYR A 345 5.81 -11.84 2.56
N VAL A 346 5.53 -12.68 3.54
CA VAL A 346 6.09 -12.57 4.89
C VAL A 346 6.79 -13.87 5.29
N PHE A 347 7.94 -13.73 5.93
CA PHE A 347 8.83 -14.82 6.28
C PHE A 347 9.21 -14.75 7.78
N PRO A 348 8.90 -15.78 8.59
CA PRO A 348 9.17 -15.78 10.04
C PRO A 348 10.65 -16.03 10.39
N GLY A 349 11.52 -16.22 9.40
CA GLY A 349 12.87 -16.72 9.64
C GLY A 349 12.94 -18.24 9.65
N PHE A 350 14.17 -18.75 9.73
CA PHE A 350 14.41 -20.19 9.74
C PHE A 350 14.22 -20.74 11.16
N SER A 351 13.33 -21.72 11.29
CA SER A 351 13.23 -22.53 12.50
C SER A 351 14.49 -23.41 12.68
N ARG A 352 14.67 -24.04 13.84
CA ARG A 352 15.80 -24.97 14.09
C ARG A 352 15.85 -26.17 13.12
N GLY A 353 14.77 -26.45 12.39
CA GLY A 353 14.72 -27.46 11.32
C GLY A 353 15.05 -26.93 9.92
N GLY A 354 15.30 -25.63 9.74
CA GLY A 354 15.57 -25.03 8.42
C GLY A 354 14.33 -24.88 7.54
N SER A 355 13.15 -24.61 8.14
CA SER A 355 11.89 -24.40 7.42
C SER A 355 11.96 -23.19 6.48
N SER A 356 11.47 -23.37 5.26
CA SER A 356 11.47 -22.40 4.15
C SER A 356 10.17 -21.60 4.01
N GLN A 357 9.23 -21.67 4.96
CA GLN A 357 7.87 -21.21 4.72
C GLN A 357 7.73 -19.68 4.55
N MET A 358 7.32 -19.27 3.36
CA MET A 358 6.80 -17.92 3.07
C MET A 358 5.27 -17.95 2.97
N TYR A 359 4.61 -16.87 3.41
CA TYR A 359 3.15 -16.70 3.43
C TYR A 359 2.77 -15.45 2.63
N ARG A 360 1.68 -15.49 1.85
CA ARG A 360 1.28 -14.36 0.98
C ARG A 360 0.36 -13.37 1.72
N VAL A 361 0.61 -12.08 1.53
CA VAL A 361 -0.29 -10.99 1.96
C VAL A 361 -1.44 -10.86 0.95
N LYS A 362 -2.66 -10.77 1.48
CA LYS A 362 -3.91 -10.59 0.73
C LYS A 362 -4.26 -9.11 0.55
N ASP A 363 -4.08 -8.30 1.59
CA ASP A 363 -4.51 -6.89 1.63
C ASP A 363 -3.67 -6.08 2.64
N ILE A 364 -3.62 -4.76 2.46
CA ILE A 364 -2.86 -3.81 3.27
C ILE A 364 -3.79 -2.72 3.81
N ILE A 365 -4.09 -2.75 5.11
CA ILE A 365 -4.88 -1.69 5.73
C ILE A 365 -3.94 -0.58 6.21
N LEU A 366 -3.81 0.48 5.41
CA LEU A 366 -3.07 1.68 5.79
C LEU A 366 -3.89 2.54 6.76
N TYR A 367 -3.38 2.73 7.98
CA TYR A 367 -3.99 3.69 8.90
C TYR A 367 -3.78 5.13 8.39
N GLN A 368 -4.82 5.95 8.53
CA GLN A 368 -4.71 7.38 8.32
C GLN A 368 -3.68 7.96 9.32
N PRO A 369 -2.87 8.97 8.92
CA PRO A 369 -2.06 9.72 9.87
C PRO A 369 -2.94 10.41 10.91
N ILE A 370 -2.45 10.51 12.15
CA ILE A 370 -3.22 11.03 13.30
C ILE A 370 -3.54 12.51 13.13
N ASP A 371 -2.63 13.28 12.53
CA ASP A 371 -2.76 14.69 12.24
C ASP A 371 -2.10 15.08 10.89
N ASP A 372 -2.12 16.38 10.55
CA ASP A 372 -1.48 16.90 9.34
C ASP A 372 0.07 16.89 9.39
N HIS A 373 0.72 16.80 10.56
CA HIS A 373 2.19 16.69 10.65
C HIS A 373 2.65 15.28 10.30
N MET A 374 2.08 14.27 10.95
CA MET A 374 2.28 12.84 10.68
C MET A 374 1.99 12.51 9.21
N LYS A 375 0.99 13.18 8.62
CA LYS A 375 0.66 13.11 7.19
C LYS A 375 1.74 13.69 6.28
N GLN A 376 2.26 14.88 6.57
CA GLN A 376 3.35 15.52 5.81
C GLN A 376 4.62 14.67 5.80
N ILE A 377 5.04 14.16 6.97
CA ILE A 377 6.24 13.33 7.13
C ILE A 377 6.03 11.87 6.69
N LYS A 378 4.79 11.51 6.31
CA LYS A 378 4.37 10.18 5.84
C LYS A 378 4.55 9.06 6.88
N ALA A 379 4.33 9.39 8.16
CA ALA A 379 4.28 8.44 9.27
C ALA A 379 2.82 8.01 9.55
N SER A 380 2.60 6.70 9.56
CA SER A 380 1.41 6.03 10.13
C SER A 380 1.70 4.52 10.22
N LEU A 381 0.82 3.74 10.84
CA LEU A 381 0.90 2.27 10.83
C LEU A 381 0.25 1.66 9.57
N ALA A 382 0.55 0.39 9.32
CA ALA A 382 -0.12 -0.44 8.34
C ALA A 382 -0.36 -1.85 8.89
N LEU A 383 -1.48 -2.46 8.55
CA LEU A 383 -1.68 -3.89 8.72
C LEU A 383 -1.44 -4.63 7.41
N LEU A 384 -0.99 -5.87 7.54
CA LEU A 384 -0.91 -6.85 6.48
C LEU A 384 -1.93 -7.95 6.83
N LYS A 385 -2.99 -8.08 6.03
CA LYS A 385 -3.90 -9.22 6.09
C LYS A 385 -3.34 -10.33 5.23
N LEU A 386 -3.28 -11.54 5.77
CA LEU A 386 -2.74 -12.73 5.09
C LEU A 386 -3.86 -13.53 4.41
N PHE A 387 -3.52 -14.35 3.43
CA PHE A 387 -4.50 -15.23 2.79
C PHE A 387 -5.01 -16.34 3.72
N ASN A 388 -4.13 -16.89 4.57
CA ASN A 388 -4.43 -17.87 5.60
C ASN A 388 -3.87 -17.37 6.95
N PRO A 389 -4.49 -17.70 8.10
CA PRO A 389 -3.93 -17.40 9.41
C PRO A 389 -2.66 -18.23 9.68
N ILE A 390 -1.67 -17.61 10.31
CA ILE A 390 -0.45 -18.26 10.78
C ILE A 390 -0.64 -18.66 12.24
N THR A 391 -0.35 -19.92 12.55
CA THR A 391 -0.12 -20.37 13.93
C THR A 391 1.35 -20.15 14.31
N ILE A 392 1.56 -19.53 15.46
CA ILE A 392 2.85 -19.13 16.00
C ILE A 392 3.04 -19.82 17.35
N GLU A 393 4.14 -20.56 17.48
CA GLU A 393 4.63 -21.18 18.72
C GLU A 393 6.04 -20.66 19.00
N PRO A 394 6.15 -19.44 19.55
CA PRO A 394 7.44 -18.84 19.85
C PRO A 394 7.94 -19.36 21.20
N PRO A 395 9.25 -19.40 21.47
CA PRO A 395 9.75 -19.71 22.81
C PRO A 395 9.22 -18.66 23.80
N ALA A 396 8.82 -19.11 25.00
CA ALA A 396 7.99 -18.29 25.92
C ALA A 396 8.57 -16.91 26.28
N LYS A 397 9.90 -16.70 26.22
CA LYS A 397 10.54 -15.40 26.45
C LYS A 397 10.30 -14.36 25.33
N SER A 398 9.97 -14.82 24.12
CA SER A 398 9.66 -13.96 22.96
C SER A 398 8.16 -13.78 22.72
N LEU A 399 7.32 -14.16 23.70
CA LEU A 399 5.90 -13.77 23.71
C LEU A 399 5.78 -12.31 24.18
N PHE A 400 5.02 -11.52 23.43
CA PHE A 400 4.65 -10.14 23.79
C PHE A 400 3.29 -9.77 23.19
N HIS A 401 2.61 -8.79 23.79
CA HIS A 401 1.33 -8.28 23.32
C HIS A 401 1.53 -7.14 22.32
N THR A 402 0.83 -7.18 21.18
CA THR A 402 0.82 -6.08 20.20
C THR A 402 -0.38 -5.15 20.34
N ILE A 403 -1.37 -5.53 21.15
CA ILE A 403 -2.63 -4.82 21.36
C ILE A 403 -2.73 -4.46 22.84
N GLN A 404 -3.02 -3.20 23.13
CA GLN A 404 -3.12 -2.63 24.47
C GLN A 404 -4.54 -2.08 24.69
N TYR A 405 -5.49 -2.97 25.02
CA TYR A 405 -6.83 -2.59 25.47
C TYR A 405 -6.70 -1.44 26.48
N ARG A 406 -7.35 -0.28 26.23
CA ARG A 406 -7.10 1.00 26.93
C ARG A 406 -6.99 0.85 28.45
N ARG A 407 -5.77 0.64 28.92
CA ARG A 407 -5.36 0.51 30.33
C ARG A 407 -4.35 1.61 30.60
N ASN A 408 -4.47 2.28 31.74
CA ASN A 408 -3.34 3.01 32.27
C ASN A 408 -2.29 1.98 32.67
N ILE A 409 -1.16 1.91 31.95
CA ILE A 409 -0.05 1.01 32.28
C ILE A 409 0.65 1.59 33.52
N GLY A 410 0.15 1.18 34.69
CA GLY A 410 0.70 1.53 35.99
C GLY A 410 1.99 0.77 36.25
N GLY A 411 3.09 1.19 35.61
CA GLY A 411 4.40 0.58 35.77
C GLY A 411 5.52 1.51 35.29
N ARG A 412 6.70 1.37 35.90
CA ARG A 412 7.92 1.97 35.36
C ARG A 412 8.42 1.06 34.25
N ILE A 413 8.80 1.63 33.10
CA ILE A 413 9.50 0.90 32.03
C ILE A 413 10.81 0.37 32.61
N GLU A 414 11.01 -0.94 32.58
CA GLU A 414 12.21 -1.59 33.14
C GLU A 414 13.32 -1.70 32.09
N MET A 415 13.01 -2.36 30.96
CA MET A 415 13.90 -2.58 29.84
C MET A 415 13.12 -2.46 28.52
N CYS A 416 13.82 -2.11 27.44
CA CYS A 416 13.25 -2.06 26.09
C CYS A 416 14.14 -2.77 25.09
N TYR A 417 13.52 -3.33 24.05
CA TYR A 417 14.15 -4.18 23.05
C TYR A 417 13.56 -3.89 21.66
N VAL A 418 14.39 -4.00 20.63
CA VAL A 418 13.97 -4.06 19.23
C VAL A 418 14.14 -5.50 18.77
N TYR A 419 13.10 -6.08 18.17
CA TYR A 419 13.09 -7.46 17.69
C TYR A 419 13.01 -7.53 16.16
N GLY A 420 13.51 -8.61 15.57
CA GLY A 420 13.40 -8.86 14.13
C GLY A 420 14.17 -10.13 13.73
N LEU A 421 14.61 -10.20 12.47
CA LEU A 421 15.56 -11.23 12.03
C LEU A 421 16.90 -10.62 11.63
N ASN A 422 17.99 -11.32 11.90
CA ASN A 422 19.33 -10.93 11.46
C ASN A 422 19.65 -11.41 10.02
N ARG A 423 20.86 -11.15 9.53
CA ARG A 423 21.29 -11.54 8.16
C ARG A 423 21.34 -13.05 7.89
N ARG A 424 21.19 -13.90 8.91
CA ARG A 424 21.04 -15.36 8.78
C ARG A 424 19.58 -15.80 8.68
N GLY A 425 18.63 -14.85 8.69
CA GLY A 425 17.20 -15.13 8.80
C GLY A 425 16.81 -15.77 10.14
N ALA A 426 17.65 -15.63 11.17
CA ALA A 426 17.35 -16.07 12.53
C ALA A 426 16.77 -14.91 13.35
N PHE A 427 15.81 -15.22 14.21
CA PHE A 427 15.27 -14.30 15.21
C PHE A 427 16.39 -13.74 16.10
N ASP A 428 16.32 -12.43 16.37
CA ASP A 428 17.30 -11.68 17.17
C ASP A 428 16.60 -10.57 17.97
N GLU A 429 17.20 -10.18 19.10
CA GLU A 429 16.73 -9.08 19.95
C GLU A 429 17.89 -8.13 20.28
N THR A 430 17.64 -6.83 20.30
CA THR A 430 18.65 -5.81 20.66
C THR A 430 18.14 -4.96 21.81
N PRO A 431 18.82 -4.91 22.97
CA PRO A 431 18.44 -4.05 24.07
C PRO A 431 18.70 -2.58 23.71
N VAL A 432 17.75 -1.71 24.03
CA VAL A 432 17.75 -0.29 23.63
C VAL A 432 17.27 0.61 24.77
N LYS A 433 17.57 1.91 24.69
CA LYS A 433 17.20 2.92 25.69
C LYS A 433 16.17 3.87 25.08
N ILE A 434 15.07 4.16 25.77
CA ILE A 434 14.20 5.28 25.39
C ILE A 434 14.94 6.59 25.71
N VAL A 435 14.85 7.56 24.79
CA VAL A 435 15.48 8.89 24.87
C VAL A 435 14.38 9.95 25.01
N THR A 436 14.66 11.07 25.70
CA THR A 436 13.63 12.11 25.91
C THR A 436 13.26 12.81 24.59
N PRO A 437 12.02 13.32 24.44
CA PRO A 437 11.56 13.98 23.23
C PRO A 437 12.47 15.13 22.76
N GLU A 438 12.99 15.92 23.69
CA GLU A 438 13.75 17.15 23.43
C GLU A 438 15.04 16.88 22.66
N ALA A 439 15.76 15.80 23.01
CA ALA A 439 16.95 15.38 22.30
C ALA A 439 16.62 15.01 20.84
N CYS A 440 15.47 14.38 20.61
CA CYS A 440 15.07 13.92 19.29
C CYS A 440 14.45 15.00 18.42
N GLU A 441 13.79 16.01 18.99
CA GLU A 441 13.43 17.24 18.29
C GLU A 441 14.66 18.02 17.81
N SER A 442 15.75 18.05 18.60
CA SER A 442 17.00 18.71 18.21
C SER A 442 17.75 18.01 17.07
N VAL A 443 17.54 16.70 16.89
CA VAL A 443 18.22 15.86 15.87
C VAL A 443 17.35 15.65 14.61
N PHE A 444 16.03 15.50 14.80
CA PHE A 444 15.06 15.22 13.74
C PHE A 444 14.07 16.39 13.57
N SER A 445 14.57 17.63 13.63
CA SER A 445 13.73 18.83 13.65
C SER A 445 12.71 18.86 12.49
N GLY A 446 11.44 19.06 12.84
CA GLY A 446 10.31 19.02 11.91
C GLY A 446 9.87 17.62 11.44
N LYS A 447 10.53 16.54 11.88
CA LYS A 447 10.22 15.14 11.52
C LYS A 447 9.87 14.23 12.70
N PHE A 448 10.32 14.57 13.90
CA PHE A 448 9.84 13.94 15.13
C PHE A 448 8.62 14.71 15.66
N ASP A 449 7.63 13.99 16.21
CA ASP A 449 6.54 14.57 16.99
C ASP A 449 6.55 13.98 18.41
N ARG A 450 6.50 14.84 19.43
CA ARG A 450 6.63 14.44 20.84
C ARG A 450 5.41 13.74 21.44
N ASN A 451 4.27 13.74 20.75
CA ASN A 451 3.02 13.15 21.24
C ASN A 451 2.82 11.76 20.62
N HIS A 452 3.10 11.62 19.33
CA HIS A 452 2.78 10.42 18.54
C HIS A 452 4.01 9.57 18.18
N MET A 453 5.23 9.98 18.55
CA MET A 453 6.46 9.20 18.37
C MET A 453 7.21 8.92 19.66
N ILE A 454 7.88 7.77 19.67
CA ILE A 454 8.83 7.34 20.69
C ILE A 454 10.24 7.41 20.09
N CYS A 455 11.21 7.88 20.85
CA CYS A 455 12.60 7.98 20.43
C CYS A 455 13.50 7.02 21.20
N VAL A 456 14.46 6.42 20.50
CA VAL A 456 15.25 5.28 21.01
C VAL A 456 16.72 5.44 20.64
N SER A 457 17.62 5.20 21.59
CA SER A 457 19.03 4.90 21.31
C SER A 457 19.24 3.39 21.16
N ASN A 458 19.83 3.01 20.04
CA ASN A 458 20.22 1.66 19.68
C ASN A 458 21.76 1.58 19.62
N PRO A 459 22.43 0.85 20.52
CA PRO A 459 23.89 0.87 20.63
C PRO A 459 24.60 0.09 19.51
N SER A 460 23.94 -0.88 18.90
CA SER A 460 24.28 -1.56 17.64
C SER A 460 23.30 -2.72 17.47
N THR A 461 22.87 -3.01 16.24
CA THR A 461 21.96 -4.13 15.98
C THR A 461 22.40 -4.99 14.80
N MET A 462 22.27 -6.31 14.98
CA MET A 462 22.47 -7.30 13.90
C MET A 462 21.22 -7.48 13.03
N LEU A 463 20.11 -6.83 13.40
CA LEU A 463 18.83 -6.90 12.70
C LEU A 463 18.93 -6.38 11.27
N TYR A 464 18.51 -7.20 10.33
CA TYR A 464 18.50 -6.87 8.91
C TYR A 464 17.15 -6.23 8.55
N LYS A 465 17.16 -5.10 7.85
CA LYS A 465 15.95 -4.43 7.32
C LYS A 465 14.88 -4.10 8.39
N SER A 466 15.31 -3.68 9.58
CA SER A 466 14.46 -3.41 10.75
C SER A 466 13.41 -2.28 10.67
N ILE A 467 13.17 -1.67 9.50
CA ILE A 467 12.07 -0.68 9.37
C ILE A 467 10.75 -1.42 9.56
N GLY A 468 9.84 -0.88 10.37
CA GLY A 468 8.61 -1.57 10.80
C GLY A 468 8.80 -2.56 11.95
N ALA A 469 10.03 -2.78 12.43
CA ALA A 469 10.30 -3.64 13.59
C ALA A 469 9.61 -3.10 14.86
N PRO A 470 9.12 -4.00 15.74
CA PRO A 470 8.47 -3.60 16.97
C PRO A 470 9.50 -3.10 18.00
N LEU A 471 9.17 -2.00 18.66
CA LEU A 471 9.76 -1.61 19.94
C LEU A 471 8.89 -2.21 21.03
N ILE A 472 9.48 -3.10 21.83
CA ILE A 472 8.80 -3.83 22.91
C ILE A 472 9.52 -3.52 24.21
N CYS A 473 8.75 -3.28 25.27
CA CYS A 473 9.29 -2.99 26.60
C CYS A 473 8.65 -3.86 27.68
N ASP A 474 9.42 -4.05 28.74
CA ASP A 474 9.06 -4.86 29.90
C ASP A 474 8.44 -3.96 30.99
N PHE A 475 7.25 -4.36 31.44
CA PHE A 475 6.46 -3.70 32.47
C PHE A 475 6.14 -4.73 33.57
N GLY A 476 7.10 -4.96 34.47
CA GLY A 476 7.05 -6.09 35.41
C GLY A 476 6.97 -7.42 34.68
N ASN A 477 5.82 -8.08 34.78
CA ASN A 477 5.57 -9.40 34.16
C ASN A 477 4.96 -9.33 32.74
N GLU A 478 4.58 -8.14 32.24
CA GLU A 478 4.01 -7.97 30.89
C GLU A 478 5.07 -7.46 29.90
N ARG A 479 5.14 -8.06 28.70
CA ARG A 479 5.94 -7.57 27.56
C ARG A 479 5.02 -6.95 26.52
N LEU A 480 5.17 -5.66 26.25
CA LEU A 480 4.25 -4.88 25.42
C LEU A 480 4.98 -4.23 24.24
N GLN A 481 4.49 -4.41 23.01
CA GLN A 481 4.86 -3.54 21.90
C GLN A 481 4.29 -2.15 22.16
N ILE A 482 5.15 -1.13 22.15
CA ILE A 482 4.77 0.28 22.31
C ILE A 482 4.98 1.10 21.02
N GLY A 483 5.78 0.61 20.06
CA GLY A 483 6.03 1.33 18.81
C GLY A 483 6.41 0.45 17.62
N ALA A 484 6.45 1.05 16.42
CA ALA A 484 6.96 0.44 15.19
C ALA A 484 7.97 1.36 14.49
N LYS A 485 9.11 0.80 14.06
CA LYS A 485 10.26 1.59 13.59
C LYS A 485 9.98 2.36 12.29
N LEU A 486 10.34 3.64 12.25
CA LEU A 486 10.29 4.48 11.06
C LEU A 486 11.62 4.45 10.29
N LYS A 487 11.62 4.99 9.06
CA LYS A 487 12.79 4.97 8.16
C LYS A 487 13.94 5.88 8.59
N SER A 488 13.69 6.87 9.43
CA SER A 488 14.67 7.90 9.80
C SER A 488 15.46 7.53 11.05
N THR A 489 16.78 7.65 10.94
CA THR A 489 17.76 7.39 12.00
C THR A 489 18.89 8.42 11.94
N HIS A 490 19.65 8.56 13.02
CA HIS A 490 20.81 9.46 13.11
C HIS A 490 21.91 8.82 13.96
N LYS A 491 23.15 8.77 13.47
CA LYS A 491 24.29 8.25 14.23
C LYS A 491 24.91 9.36 15.09
N TYR A 492 25.26 9.05 16.33
CA TYR A 492 25.97 9.96 17.22
C TYR A 492 27.01 9.20 18.07
N ILE A 493 27.92 9.93 18.70
CA ILE A 493 28.92 9.37 19.62
C ILE A 493 28.52 9.75 21.05
N THR A 494 28.54 8.77 21.95
CA THR A 494 28.24 8.95 23.39
C THR A 494 29.40 9.57 24.17
N SER A 495 29.14 9.94 25.42
CA SER A 495 30.18 10.27 26.42
C SER A 495 31.28 9.21 26.55
N ASP A 496 30.95 7.96 26.25
CA ASP A 496 31.80 6.79 26.41
C ASP A 496 32.56 6.43 25.12
N GLU A 497 32.62 7.37 24.15
CA GLU A 497 33.19 7.20 22.80
C GLU A 497 32.56 6.10 21.93
N LYS A 498 31.42 5.52 22.35
CA LYS A 498 30.67 4.52 21.57
C LYS A 498 29.74 5.21 20.57
N GLU A 499 29.78 4.78 19.31
CA GLU A 499 28.77 5.13 18.30
C GLU A 499 27.44 4.45 18.65
N GLU A 500 26.38 5.22 18.88
CA GLU A 500 25.01 4.74 19.01
C GLU A 500 24.17 5.32 17.85
N THR A 501 23.03 4.68 17.52
CA THR A 501 22.08 5.17 16.53
C THR A 501 20.80 5.60 17.21
N LEU A 502 20.41 6.86 17.03
CA LEU A 502 19.11 7.40 17.41
C LEU A 502 18.07 7.02 16.36
N GLU A 503 16.91 6.54 16.80
CA GLU A 503 15.89 5.91 15.96
C GLU A 503 14.49 6.40 16.36
N MET A 504 13.65 6.71 15.36
CA MET A 504 12.25 7.11 15.57
C MET A 504 11.30 5.93 15.40
N TYR A 505 10.33 5.82 16.30
CA TYR A 505 9.25 4.85 16.28
C TYR A 505 7.92 5.58 16.34
N ILE A 506 6.93 5.18 15.54
CA ILE A 506 5.55 5.64 15.75
C ILE A 506 4.93 4.85 16.91
N SER A 507 4.23 5.53 17.82
CA SER A 507 3.48 4.90 18.92
C SER A 507 2.36 4.01 18.35
N VAL A 508 2.19 2.79 18.88
CA VAL A 508 1.06 1.92 18.50
C VAL A 508 -0.22 2.24 19.28
N ASN A 509 -0.11 3.02 20.36
CA ASN A 509 -1.22 3.32 21.26
C ASN A 509 -2.14 4.44 20.75
N GLU A 510 -1.67 5.25 19.81
CA GLU A 510 -2.46 6.34 19.18
C GLU A 510 -3.60 5.82 18.30
N TYR A 511 -3.48 4.58 17.85
CA TYR A 511 -4.40 4.00 16.88
C TYR A 511 -5.55 3.29 17.60
N PRO A 512 -6.79 3.43 17.08
CA PRO A 512 -7.94 2.73 17.65
C PRO A 512 -7.66 1.23 17.64
N GLN A 513 -7.91 0.60 18.80
CA GLN A 513 -7.69 -0.83 18.99
C GLN A 513 -8.52 -1.62 17.98
N PHE A 514 -8.00 -2.79 17.60
CA PHE A 514 -8.51 -3.59 16.49
C PHE A 514 -9.85 -4.27 16.85
N GLU A 515 -10.95 -3.57 16.58
CA GLU A 515 -12.33 -4.05 16.56
C GLU A 515 -12.78 -4.37 15.12
#